data_AF-A0A8T5F7M9-F1
#
_entry.id   AF-A0A8T5F7M9-F1
#
_cell.length_a   1.000
_cell.length_b   1.000
_cell.length_c   1.000
_cell.angle_alpha   90.00
_cell.angle_beta   90.00
_cell.angle_gamma   90.00
#
_symmetry.space_group_name_H-M   'P 1'
#
loop_
_entity.id
_entity.type
_entity.pdbx_description
1 polymer ?
#
loop_
_entity_poly.entity_id
_entity_poly.type
_entity_poly.pdbx_seq_one_letter_code
_entity_poly.pdbx_strand_id
1 'polypeptide(L)'
;MAQVSKDPLDVSSEFIESSKLSKTKSKKRGGPYSKDEKVKRLNEVNRLHFDYGYSARKISELMKINRNTINSDIDHLCSKIITDSNLTDPEISVVFNIERLNIHRSRLRASLDKAENFQQRHAIEKMIFDIESKIINTHMKLGNSMKRIYQKNIEYLNDWLEKNGKDARFLTYFDKISVSEKAHQKISKIIQEDEKKRGI
;
A
#
# COMPACT_ATOMS: atom_id res chain seq x y z
N MET A 1 -20.44 -34.99 32.75
CA MET A 1 -19.07 -34.47 32.94
C MET A 1 -18.28 -34.77 31.67
N ALA A 2 -17.98 -33.76 30.86
CA ALA A 2 -17.11 -33.89 29.69
C ALA A 2 -15.98 -32.86 29.81
N GLN A 3 -14.74 -33.34 29.73
CA GLN A 3 -13.52 -32.56 29.89
C GLN A 3 -13.23 -31.74 28.63
N VAL A 4 -12.88 -30.47 28.83
CA VAL A 4 -12.48 -29.53 27.79
C VAL A 4 -10.99 -29.73 27.47
N SER A 5 -10.67 -30.02 26.21
CA SER A 5 -9.30 -30.04 25.69
C SER A 5 -8.74 -28.62 25.66
N LYS A 6 -7.64 -28.41 26.38
CA LYS A 6 -6.74 -27.28 26.17
C LYS A 6 -5.68 -27.72 25.17
N ASP A 7 -5.62 -27.09 24.00
CA ASP A 7 -4.37 -26.49 23.52
C ASP A 7 -4.63 -25.53 22.35
N PRO A 8 -4.12 -24.28 22.42
CA PRO A 8 -4.27 -23.28 21.38
C PRO A 8 -3.06 -23.27 20.44
N LEU A 9 -3.33 -23.44 19.14
CA LEU A 9 -2.51 -23.01 18.01
C LEU A 9 -1.09 -23.61 17.94
N ASP A 10 -0.98 -24.69 17.17
CA ASP A 10 0.29 -25.26 16.70
C ASP A 10 0.97 -24.28 15.74
N VAL A 11 2.07 -23.67 16.19
CA VAL A 11 2.85 -22.71 15.41
C VAL A 11 4.08 -23.46 14.87
N SER A 12 4.26 -23.41 13.54
CA SER A 12 5.40 -24.02 12.82
C SER A 12 6.74 -23.79 13.54
N SER A 13 7.53 -24.85 13.66
CA SER A 13 8.86 -24.86 14.27
C SER A 13 9.83 -23.86 13.64
N GLU A 14 9.65 -23.50 12.36
CA GLU A 14 10.43 -22.45 11.68
C GLU A 14 10.16 -21.05 12.28
N PHE A 15 8.95 -20.80 12.79
CA PHE A 15 8.60 -19.53 13.44
C PHE A 15 9.30 -19.39 14.80
N ILE A 16 9.45 -20.49 15.54
CA ILE A 16 10.13 -20.51 16.84
C ILE A 16 11.64 -20.29 16.66
N GLU A 17 12.24 -20.76 15.58
CA GLU A 17 13.69 -20.63 15.35
C GLU A 17 14.11 -19.20 15.03
N SER A 18 13.31 -18.46 14.25
CA SER A 18 13.54 -17.01 14.01
C SER A 18 13.51 -16.16 15.30
N SER A 19 12.80 -16.62 16.33
CA SER A 19 12.71 -15.94 17.63
C SER A 19 13.93 -16.15 18.53
N LYS A 20 14.75 -17.18 18.27
CA LYS A 20 15.91 -17.51 19.10
C LYS A 20 17.15 -16.66 18.79
N LEU A 21 17.25 -16.05 17.60
CA LEU A 21 18.39 -15.19 17.24
C LEU A 21 18.30 -13.75 17.79
N SER A 22 17.18 -13.35 18.40
CA SER A 22 17.00 -11.98 18.92
C SER A 22 17.25 -11.83 20.43
N LYS A 23 18.03 -12.75 21.02
CA LYS A 23 18.56 -12.59 22.39
C LYS A 23 19.66 -11.52 22.44
N THR A 24 19.29 -10.25 22.32
CA THR A 24 20.05 -9.13 22.90
C THR A 24 19.08 -8.17 23.61
N LYS A 25 18.98 -8.35 24.93
CA LYS A 25 18.46 -7.44 25.97
C LYS A 25 17.29 -6.52 25.57
N SER A 26 16.05 -7.00 25.75
CA SER A 26 14.92 -6.10 26.02
C SER A 26 14.87 -5.77 27.52
N LYS A 27 14.95 -4.48 27.86
CA LYS A 27 14.12 -3.77 28.87
C LYS A 27 14.80 -2.46 29.30
N LYS A 28 14.38 -1.34 28.72
CA LYS A 28 14.33 -0.07 29.46
C LYS A 28 12.91 0.49 29.38
N ARG A 29 12.27 0.57 30.56
CA ARG A 29 10.98 1.24 30.81
C ARG A 29 11.21 2.66 31.33
N GLY A 30 12.27 3.33 30.87
CA GLY A 30 12.66 4.68 31.29
C GLY A 30 14.12 5.01 30.99
N GLY A 31 14.39 6.29 30.72
CA GLY A 31 15.71 6.85 30.40
C GLY A 31 15.91 7.19 28.91
N PRO A 32 16.83 8.10 28.56
CA PRO A 32 17.11 8.45 27.18
C PRO A 32 17.67 7.26 26.39
N TYR A 33 17.18 7.07 25.16
CA TYR A 33 17.75 6.12 24.20
C TYR A 33 19.04 6.69 23.58
N SER A 34 20.03 5.82 23.34
CA SER A 34 21.21 6.16 22.55
C SER A 34 20.83 6.42 21.08
N LYS A 35 21.73 7.04 20.31
CA LYS A 35 21.48 7.31 18.87
C LYS A 35 21.22 6.00 18.10
N ASP A 36 22.02 4.98 18.33
CA ASP A 36 21.91 3.70 17.63
C ASP A 36 20.64 2.93 18.02
N GLU A 37 20.24 3.00 19.29
CA GLU A 37 19.00 2.41 19.77
C GLU A 37 17.77 3.11 19.17
N LYS A 38 17.82 4.44 19.01
CA LYS A 38 16.76 5.19 18.33
C LYS A 38 16.63 4.75 16.87
N VAL A 39 17.73 4.60 16.14
CA VAL A 39 17.71 4.17 14.73
C VAL A 39 17.13 2.76 14.60
N LYS A 40 17.60 1.80 15.42
CA LYS A 40 17.06 0.43 15.40
C LYS A 40 15.57 0.40 15.73
N ARG A 41 15.14 1.18 16.72
CA ARG A 41 13.74 1.31 17.09
C ARG A 41 12.92 1.90 15.94
N LEU A 42 13.37 3.00 15.34
CA LEU A 42 12.69 3.66 14.22
C LEU A 42 12.53 2.72 13.02
N ASN A 43 13.56 1.95 12.67
CA ASN A 43 13.49 0.99 11.57
C ASN A 43 12.46 -0.12 11.83
N GLU A 44 12.42 -0.65 13.05
CA GLU A 44 11.46 -1.69 13.40
C GLU A 44 10.03 -1.14 13.52
N VAL A 45 9.87 0.09 14.03
CA VAL A 45 8.58 0.79 14.02
C VAL A 45 8.11 1.04 12.59
N ASN A 46 9.00 1.47 11.71
CA ASN A 46 8.71 1.67 10.29
C ASN A 46 8.18 0.36 9.67
N ARG A 47 8.94 -0.73 9.84
CA ARG A 47 8.58 -2.06 9.35
C ARG A 47 7.21 -2.51 9.87
N LEU A 48 7.01 -2.50 11.19
CA LEU A 48 5.77 -2.97 11.80
C LEU A 48 4.56 -2.09 11.46
N HIS A 49 4.75 -0.78 11.31
CA HIS A 49 3.66 0.15 11.04
C HIS A 49 3.27 0.20 9.56
N PHE A 50 4.24 0.36 8.66
CA PHE A 50 3.99 0.55 7.24
C PHE A 50 3.93 -0.77 6.47
N ASP A 51 4.80 -1.74 6.75
CA ASP A 51 4.79 -3.02 6.01
C ASP A 51 3.70 -3.97 6.52
N TYR A 52 3.56 -4.07 7.85
CA TYR A 52 2.61 -5.00 8.49
C TYR A 52 1.30 -4.34 8.96
N GLY A 53 1.18 -3.02 8.86
CA GLY A 53 -0.05 -2.30 9.19
C GLY A 53 -0.43 -2.30 10.67
N TYR A 54 0.50 -2.60 11.58
CA TYR A 54 0.21 -2.69 13.00
C TYR A 54 0.00 -1.31 13.65
N SER A 55 -0.93 -1.26 14.60
CA SER A 55 -1.17 -0.04 15.38
C SER A 55 -0.04 0.23 16.38
N ALA A 56 0.16 1.50 16.75
CA ALA A 56 1.16 1.89 17.75
C ALA A 56 1.01 1.15 19.10
N ARG A 57 -0.22 0.77 19.47
CA ARG A 57 -0.47 -0.06 20.65
C ARG A 57 0.07 -1.48 20.46
N LYS A 58 -0.23 -2.12 19.33
CA LYS A 58 0.26 -3.48 19.03
C LYS A 58 1.78 -3.50 18.94
N ILE A 59 2.38 -2.48 18.32
CA ILE A 59 3.83 -2.29 18.25
C ILE A 59 4.43 -2.09 19.65
N SER A 60 3.79 -1.27 20.48
CA SER A 60 4.18 -1.05 21.89
C SER A 60 4.16 -2.37 22.69
N GLU A 61 3.15 -3.23 22.48
CA GLU A 61 3.05 -4.55 23.09
C GLU A 61 4.15 -5.50 22.59
N LEU A 62 4.39 -5.56 21.27
CA LEU A 62 5.39 -6.43 20.63
C LEU A 62 6.82 -6.04 21.03
N MET A 63 7.15 -4.74 20.93
CA MET A 63 8.48 -4.22 21.21
C MET A 63 8.73 -3.95 22.70
N LYS A 64 7.68 -4.01 23.53
CA LYS A 64 7.70 -3.67 24.96
C LYS A 64 8.20 -2.23 25.22
N ILE A 65 7.80 -1.29 24.37
CA ILE A 65 8.17 0.14 24.41
C ILE A 65 6.93 0.97 24.73
N ASN A 66 7.09 2.16 25.35
CA ASN A 66 5.96 3.05 25.66
C ASN A 66 5.22 3.47 24.37
N ARG A 67 3.89 3.35 24.35
CA ARG A 67 3.03 3.75 23.22
C ARG A 67 3.27 5.19 22.75
N ASN A 68 3.53 6.12 23.67
CA ASN A 68 3.79 7.51 23.32
C ASN A 68 5.10 7.65 22.55
N THR A 69 6.12 6.88 22.91
CA THR A 69 7.39 6.84 22.15
C THR A 69 7.15 6.29 20.74
N ILE A 70 6.38 5.21 20.61
CA ILE A 70 6.02 4.65 19.30
C ILE A 70 5.22 5.66 18.46
N ASN A 71 4.26 6.37 19.06
CA ASN A 71 3.53 7.43 18.37
C ASN A 71 4.46 8.53 17.88
N SER A 72 5.35 9.04 18.74
CA SER A 72 6.33 10.06 18.33
C SER A 72 7.27 9.57 17.23
N ASP A 73 7.67 8.29 17.25
CA ASP A 73 8.48 7.70 16.19
C ASP A 73 7.69 7.64 14.86
N ILE A 74 6.42 7.23 14.89
CA ILE A 74 5.54 7.23 13.71
C ILE A 74 5.37 8.66 13.18
N ASP A 75 5.12 9.64 14.04
CA ASP A 75 4.96 11.04 13.64
C ASP A 75 6.24 11.58 13.00
N HIS A 76 7.41 11.23 13.55
CA HIS A 76 8.71 11.59 12.99
C HIS A 76 8.93 10.93 11.63
N LEU A 77 8.61 9.64 11.47
CA LEU A 77 8.70 8.94 10.20
C LEU A 77 7.80 9.58 9.15
N CYS A 78 6.53 9.83 9.47
CA CYS A 78 5.59 10.54 8.60
C CYS A 78 6.11 11.92 8.21
N SER A 79 6.61 12.71 9.17
CA SER A 79 7.15 14.04 8.91
C SER A 79 8.37 13.98 7.99
N LYS A 80 9.24 12.98 8.14
CA LYS A 80 10.40 12.77 7.27
C LYS A 80 9.97 12.46 5.84
N ILE A 81 8.99 11.58 5.65
CA ILE A 81 8.45 11.28 4.32
C ILE A 81 7.86 12.57 3.71
N ILE A 82 7.18 13.38 4.51
CA ILE A 82 6.60 14.66 4.07
C ILE A 82 7.70 15.66 3.66
N THR A 83 8.78 15.82 4.42
CA THR A 83 9.87 16.75 4.11
C THR A 83 10.79 16.29 2.98
N ASP A 84 10.98 14.98 2.82
CA ASP A 84 11.77 14.41 1.71
C ASP A 84 10.95 14.38 0.41
N SER A 85 9.63 14.55 0.50
CA SER A 85 8.73 14.64 -0.64
C SER A 85 8.50 16.08 -1.08
N ASN A 86 8.56 16.36 -2.39
CA ASN A 86 8.03 17.61 -2.93
C ASN A 86 6.51 17.63 -2.67
N LEU A 87 6.09 18.27 -1.57
CA LEU A 87 4.69 18.45 -1.14
C LEU A 87 3.77 19.07 -2.21
N THR A 88 4.35 19.62 -3.27
CA THR A 88 3.66 20.18 -4.43
C THR A 88 3.32 19.14 -5.50
N ASP A 89 3.82 17.91 -5.38
CA ASP A 89 3.48 16.82 -6.29
C ASP A 89 2.09 16.25 -5.92
N PRO A 90 1.08 16.42 -6.79
CA PRO A 90 -0.25 15.88 -6.55
C PRO A 90 -0.26 14.35 -6.46
N GLU A 91 0.65 13.64 -7.11
CA GLU A 91 0.73 12.17 -7.04
C GLU A 91 1.12 11.72 -5.64
N ILE A 92 2.12 12.38 -5.06
CA ILE A 92 2.57 12.13 -3.68
C ILE A 92 1.43 12.39 -2.70
N SER A 93 0.67 13.48 -2.87
CA SER A 93 -0.48 13.79 -2.02
C SER A 93 -1.56 12.71 -2.08
N VAL A 94 -1.82 12.15 -3.26
CA VAL A 94 -2.77 11.04 -3.42
C VAL A 94 -2.27 9.79 -2.71
N VAL A 95 -0.99 9.45 -2.84
CA VAL A 95 -0.38 8.30 -2.14
C VAL A 95 -0.51 8.45 -0.62
N PHE A 96 -0.18 9.62 -0.07
CA PHE A 96 -0.35 9.86 1.37
C PHE A 96 -1.80 9.74 1.84
N ASN A 97 -2.76 10.18 1.05
CA ASN A 97 -4.17 10.03 1.38
C ASN A 97 -4.59 8.56 1.43
N ILE A 98 -4.08 7.72 0.51
CA ILE A 98 -4.31 6.27 0.52
C ILE A 98 -3.70 5.65 1.79
N GLU A 99 -2.47 6.02 2.14
CA GLU A 99 -1.82 5.50 3.35
C GLU A 99 -2.55 5.90 4.63
N ARG A 100 -3.02 7.15 4.72
CA ARG A 100 -3.86 7.59 5.84
C ARG A 100 -5.14 6.76 5.95
N LEU A 101 -5.80 6.49 4.83
CA LEU A 101 -6.98 5.63 4.78
C LEU A 101 -6.66 4.20 5.23
N ASN A 102 -5.52 3.63 4.82
CA ASN A 102 -5.05 2.32 5.27
C ASN A 102 -4.85 2.27 6.79
N ILE A 103 -4.22 3.29 7.37
CA ILE A 103 -4.04 3.38 8.83
C ILE A 103 -5.39 3.43 9.55
N HIS A 104 -6.34 4.23 9.05
CA HIS A 104 -7.69 4.29 9.63
C HIS A 104 -8.41 2.94 9.55
N ARG A 105 -8.30 2.24 8.41
CA ARG A 105 -8.83 0.89 8.24
C ARG A 105 -8.25 -0.09 9.26
N SER A 106 -6.94 -0.07 9.49
CA SER A 106 -6.30 -0.93 10.49
C SER A 106 -6.79 -0.65 11.92
N ARG A 107 -7.01 0.63 12.26
CA ARG A 107 -7.56 1.02 13.57
C ARG A 107 -9.01 0.57 13.75
N LEU A 108 -9.81 0.65 12.70
CA LEU A 108 -11.20 0.18 12.70
C LEU A 108 -11.27 -1.33 12.85
N ARG A 109 -10.43 -2.10 12.14
CA ARG A 109 -10.33 -3.56 12.33
C ARG A 109 -10.00 -3.93 13.77
N ALA A 110 -9.05 -3.24 14.39
CA ALA A 110 -8.73 -3.44 15.81
C ALA A 110 -9.86 -3.04 16.78
N SER A 111 -10.77 -2.17 16.35
CA SER A 111 -11.97 -1.80 17.10
C SER A 111 -13.09 -2.83 16.88
N LEU A 112 -13.16 -3.42 15.69
CA LEU A 112 -14.09 -4.48 15.33
C LEU A 112 -13.91 -5.71 16.21
N ASP A 113 -12.65 -6.10 16.46
CA ASP A 113 -12.30 -7.24 17.33
C ASP A 113 -12.78 -7.06 18.78
N LYS A 114 -13.09 -5.84 19.19
CA LYS A 114 -13.53 -5.48 20.54
C LYS A 114 -15.02 -5.12 20.62
N ALA A 115 -15.72 -5.14 19.48
CA ALA A 115 -17.13 -4.78 19.45
C ALA A 115 -17.95 -5.87 20.12
N GLU A 116 -18.65 -5.52 21.20
CA GLU A 116 -19.42 -6.49 22.00
C GLU A 116 -20.84 -6.70 21.45
N ASN A 117 -21.39 -5.70 20.76
CA ASN A 117 -22.73 -5.77 20.19
C ASN A 117 -22.74 -5.64 18.67
N PHE A 118 -23.81 -6.18 18.08
CA PHE A 118 -24.00 -6.23 16.65
C PHE A 118 -24.03 -4.84 16.01
N GLN A 119 -24.69 -3.85 16.63
CA GLN A 119 -24.79 -2.51 16.05
C GLN A 119 -23.41 -1.83 15.91
N GLN A 120 -22.57 -1.94 16.93
CA GLN A 120 -21.20 -1.42 16.88
C GLN A 120 -20.37 -2.14 15.83
N ARG A 121 -20.48 -3.47 15.77
CA ARG A 121 -19.77 -4.30 14.78
C ARG A 121 -20.14 -3.90 13.36
N HIS A 122 -21.43 -3.81 13.07
CA HIS A 122 -21.96 -3.43 11.76
C HIS A 122 -21.54 -2.00 11.37
N ALA A 123 -21.56 -1.05 12.32
CA ALA A 123 -21.10 0.32 12.06
C ALA A 123 -19.62 0.37 11.68
N ILE A 124 -18.77 -0.39 12.36
CA ILE A 124 -17.34 -0.47 12.07
C ILE A 124 -17.08 -1.15 10.72
N GLU A 125 -17.79 -2.24 10.40
CA GLU A 125 -17.71 -2.92 9.10
C GLU A 125 -18.08 -1.99 7.95
N LYS A 126 -19.16 -1.21 8.09
CA LYS A 126 -19.56 -0.22 7.10
C LYS A 126 -18.48 0.85 6.88
N MET A 127 -17.89 1.37 7.96
CA MET A 127 -16.80 2.34 7.85
C MET A 127 -15.56 1.76 7.16
N ILE A 128 -15.23 0.49 7.41
CA ILE A 128 -14.14 -0.21 6.71
C ILE A 128 -14.45 -0.32 5.21
N PHE A 129 -15.66 -0.73 4.86
CA PHE A 129 -16.11 -0.85 3.48
C PHE A 129 -16.04 0.49 2.73
N ASP A 130 -16.47 1.59 3.37
CA ASP A 130 -16.42 2.93 2.78
C ASP A 130 -14.97 3.36 2.52
N ILE A 131 -14.03 3.03 3.41
CA ILE A 131 -12.61 3.30 3.22
C ILE A 131 -12.05 2.49 2.04
N GLU A 132 -12.35 1.19 1.98
CA GLU A 132 -11.88 0.33 0.88
C GLU A 132 -12.42 0.78 -0.46
N SER A 133 -13.69 1.16 -0.53
CA SER A 133 -14.30 1.74 -1.73
C SER A 133 -13.59 3.02 -2.18
N LYS A 134 -13.20 3.89 -1.24
CA LYS A 134 -12.45 5.13 -1.55
C LYS A 134 -11.03 4.84 -2.06
N ILE A 135 -10.35 3.85 -1.48
CA ILE A 135 -9.01 3.43 -1.92
C ILE A 135 -9.08 2.88 -3.35
N ILE A 136 -10.01 1.96 -3.62
CA ILE A 136 -10.21 1.36 -4.96
C ILE A 136 -10.53 2.44 -5.98
N ASN A 137 -11.48 3.34 -5.69
CA ASN A 137 -11.85 4.42 -6.60
C ASN A 137 -10.66 5.36 -6.91
N THR A 138 -9.83 5.64 -5.91
CA THR A 138 -8.60 6.43 -6.11
C THR A 138 -7.63 5.71 -7.04
N HIS A 139 -7.39 4.41 -6.85
CA HIS A 139 -6.55 3.62 -7.75
C HIS A 139 -7.10 3.57 -9.18
N MET A 140 -8.41 3.40 -9.35
CA MET A 140 -9.04 3.42 -10.68
C MET A 140 -8.84 4.76 -11.38
N LYS A 141 -8.99 5.88 -10.66
CA LYS A 141 -8.75 7.22 -11.20
C LYS A 141 -7.29 7.43 -11.61
N LEU A 142 -6.34 6.98 -10.78
CA LEU A 142 -4.91 7.02 -11.12
C LEU A 142 -4.61 6.19 -12.36
N GLY A 143 -5.08 4.94 -12.42
CA GLY A 143 -4.90 4.07 -13.58
C GLY A 143 -5.47 4.66 -14.87
N ASN A 144 -6.66 5.28 -14.80
CA ASN A 144 -7.27 5.95 -15.95
C ASN A 144 -6.51 7.20 -16.39
N SER A 145 -6.04 8.02 -15.44
CA SER A 145 -5.19 9.17 -15.75
C SER A 145 -3.88 8.73 -16.41
N MET A 146 -3.26 7.68 -15.90
CA MET A 146 -2.02 7.15 -16.45
C MET A 146 -2.22 6.61 -17.87
N LYS A 147 -3.30 5.83 -18.09
CA LYS A 147 -3.71 5.37 -19.42
C LYS A 147 -3.83 6.53 -20.42
N ARG A 148 -4.51 7.62 -20.01
CA ARG A 148 -4.68 8.81 -20.87
C ARG A 148 -3.36 9.52 -21.20
N ILE A 149 -2.49 9.70 -20.22
CA ILE A 149 -1.17 10.32 -20.43
C ILE A 149 -0.35 9.48 -21.42
N TYR A 150 -0.34 8.17 -21.22
CA TYR A 150 0.38 7.26 -22.11
C TYR A 150 -0.18 7.23 -23.52
N GLN A 151 -1.50 7.21 -23.67
CA GLN A 151 -2.13 7.27 -24.98
C GLN A 151 -1.72 8.53 -25.75
N LYS A 152 -1.74 9.70 -25.09
CA LYS A 152 -1.25 10.96 -25.69
C LYS A 152 0.23 10.90 -26.09
N ASN A 153 1.07 10.28 -25.26
CA ASN A 153 2.49 10.13 -25.58
C ASN A 153 2.70 9.22 -26.79
N ILE A 154 1.92 8.15 -26.93
CA ILE A 154 1.96 7.25 -28.10
C ILE A 154 1.50 8.00 -29.35
N GLU A 155 0.39 8.73 -29.29
CA GLU A 155 -0.10 9.57 -30.38
C GLU A 155 0.99 10.55 -30.85
N TYR A 156 1.59 11.28 -29.90
CA TYR A 156 2.69 12.20 -30.19
C TYR A 156 3.91 11.51 -30.84
N LEU A 157 4.32 10.34 -30.34
CA LEU A 157 5.45 9.59 -30.90
C LEU A 157 5.15 9.06 -32.31
N ASN A 158 3.94 8.55 -32.54
CA ASN A 158 3.53 8.06 -33.85
C ASN A 158 3.44 9.21 -34.86
N ASP A 159 2.88 10.36 -34.48
CA ASP A 159 2.87 11.58 -35.30
C ASP A 159 4.29 12.03 -35.65
N TRP A 160 5.22 11.96 -34.68
CA TRP A 160 6.62 12.29 -34.92
C TRP A 160 7.27 11.30 -35.90
N LEU A 161 7.02 9.99 -35.76
CA LEU A 161 7.54 8.96 -36.66
C LEU A 161 7.02 9.16 -38.09
N GLU A 162 5.74 9.49 -38.24
CA GLU A 162 5.12 9.79 -39.54
C GLU A 162 5.76 11.02 -40.20
N LYS A 163 5.87 12.14 -39.47
CA LYS A 163 6.50 13.38 -39.96
C LYS A 163 7.97 13.19 -40.37
N ASN A 164 8.65 12.18 -39.80
CA ASN A 164 10.04 11.85 -40.10
C ASN A 164 10.20 10.65 -41.06
N GLY A 165 9.11 10.19 -41.70
CA GLY A 165 9.14 9.12 -42.69
C GLY A 165 9.60 7.76 -42.13
N LYS A 166 9.36 7.50 -40.85
CA LYS A 166 9.67 6.21 -40.21
C LYS A 166 8.45 5.29 -40.29
N ASP A 167 8.68 4.02 -40.64
CA ASP A 167 7.61 3.00 -40.80
C ASP A 167 7.20 2.29 -39.48
N ALA A 168 7.84 2.65 -38.37
CA ALA A 168 7.53 2.07 -37.06
C ALA A 168 6.34 2.77 -36.41
N ARG A 169 5.50 2.02 -35.67
CA ARG A 169 4.41 2.54 -34.84
C ARG A 169 4.35 1.83 -33.50
N PHE A 170 4.04 2.58 -32.44
CA PHE A 170 3.79 2.05 -31.12
C PHE A 170 2.32 1.70 -30.95
N LEU A 171 2.04 0.50 -30.41
CA LEU A 171 0.68 -0.01 -30.15
C LEU A 171 0.22 0.24 -28.72
N THR A 172 1.07 -0.09 -27.74
CA THR A 172 0.76 0.01 -26.31
C THR A 172 1.99 0.51 -25.56
N TYR A 173 1.75 1.22 -24.46
CA TYR A 173 2.84 1.72 -23.62
C TYR A 173 3.49 0.60 -22.80
N PHE A 174 2.68 -0.34 -22.28
CA PHE A 174 3.16 -1.39 -21.38
C PHE A 174 4.12 -2.37 -22.05
N ASP A 175 3.96 -2.62 -23.35
CA ASP A 175 4.77 -3.64 -24.03
C ASP A 175 5.91 -3.03 -24.85
N LYS A 176 5.92 -1.70 -25.07
CA LYS A 176 6.85 -1.01 -25.99
C LYS A 176 7.02 -1.71 -27.33
N ILE A 177 6.02 -2.47 -27.78
CA ILE A 177 6.09 -3.22 -29.03
C ILE A 177 5.88 -2.20 -30.15
N SER A 178 6.95 -1.93 -30.89
CA SER A 178 6.85 -1.29 -32.18
C SER A 178 6.50 -2.33 -33.23
N VAL A 179 5.60 -1.97 -34.13
CA VAL A 179 5.23 -2.77 -35.29
C VAL A 179 5.37 -1.91 -36.54
N SER A 180 5.38 -2.56 -37.71
CA SER A 180 5.24 -1.83 -38.97
C SER A 180 3.86 -1.18 -39.08
N GLU A 181 3.74 -0.10 -39.84
CA GLU A 181 2.48 0.59 -40.11
C GLU A 181 1.37 -0.39 -40.57
N LYS A 182 1.70 -1.32 -41.48
CA LYS A 182 0.73 -2.33 -41.96
C LYS A 182 0.20 -3.22 -40.84
N ALA A 183 1.08 -3.65 -39.94
CA ALA A 183 0.70 -4.48 -38.79
C ALA A 183 -0.14 -3.66 -37.79
N HIS A 184 0.22 -2.39 -37.57
CA HIS A 184 -0.52 -1.47 -36.72
C HIS A 184 -1.97 -1.31 -37.18
N GLN A 185 -2.19 -1.06 -38.48
CA GLN A 185 -3.53 -0.92 -39.05
C GLN A 185 -4.38 -2.19 -38.90
N LYS A 186 -3.77 -3.36 -39.12
CA LYS A 186 -4.47 -4.64 -38.99
C LYS A 186 -4.89 -4.90 -37.54
N ILE A 187 -3.98 -4.66 -36.60
CA ILE A 187 -4.24 -4.84 -35.16
C ILE A 187 -5.30 -3.86 -34.68
N SER A 188 -5.22 -2.59 -35.09
CA SER A 188 -6.20 -1.56 -34.71
C SER A 188 -7.62 -1.90 -35.19
N LYS A 189 -7.76 -2.44 -36.40
CA LYS A 189 -9.06 -2.93 -36.90
C LYS A 189 -9.63 -4.06 -36.03
N ILE A 190 -8.80 -5.04 -35.65
CA ILE A 190 -9.22 -6.15 -34.79
C ILE A 190 -9.70 -5.62 -33.43
N ILE A 191 -8.98 -4.66 -32.85
CA ILE A 191 -9.34 -4.04 -31.56
C ILE A 191 -10.69 -3.31 -31.68
N GLN A 192 -10.86 -2.47 -32.71
CA GLN A 192 -12.12 -1.73 -32.93
C GLN A 192 -13.32 -2.65 -33.14
N GLU A 193 -13.14 -3.76 -33.87
CA GLU A 193 -14.20 -4.76 -34.05
C GLU A 193 -14.58 -5.46 -32.74
N ASP A 194 -13.61 -5.76 -31.88
CA ASP A 194 -13.85 -6.38 -30.57
C ASP A 194 -14.52 -5.41 -29.58
N GLU A 195 -14.09 -4.15 -29.54
CA GLU A 195 -14.74 -3.10 -28.73
C GLU A 195 -16.21 -2.92 -29.12
N LYS A 196 -16.49 -2.88 -30.44
CA LYS A 196 -17.85 -2.76 -30.97
C LYS A 196 -18.73 -3.96 -30.62
N LYS A 197 -18.16 -5.17 -30.57
CA LYS A 197 -18.88 -6.40 -30.14
C LYS A 197 -19.18 -6.40 -28.64
N ARG A 198 -18.31 -5.77 -27.83
CA ARG A 198 -18.47 -5.67 -26.37
C ARG A 198 -19.39 -4.53 -25.94
N GLY A 199 -19.81 -3.67 -26.87
CA GLY A 199 -20.67 -2.52 -26.57
C GLY A 199 -19.95 -1.42 -25.77
N ILE A 200 -18.62 -1.33 -25.94
CA ILE A 200 -17.77 -0.27 -25.36
C ILE A 200 -17.60 0.84 -26.40
#